data_AF-A0A439V4I7-F1
#
_entry.id   AF-A0A439V4I7-F1
#
_cell.length_a   1.000
_cell.length_b   1.000
_cell.length_c   1.000
_cell.angle_alpha   90.00
_cell.angle_beta   90.00
_cell.angle_gamma   90.00
#
_symmetry.space_group_name_H-M   'P 1'
#
loop_
_entity.id
_entity.type
_entity.pdbx_description
1 polymer ?
#
loop_
_entity_poly.entity_id
_entity_poly.type
_entity_poly.pdbx_seq_one_letter_code
_entity_poly.pdbx_strand_id
1 'polypeptide(L)' 'LCAVMGGTPEQVENAAEIALEHHLGMTCDPVGGLVQVPCIERNALGAVKAVTAASLAIKGDGIHFVPLDAAIETMRQ' A
#
# COMPACT_ATOMS: atom_id res chain seq x y z
N LEU A 1 -9.75 2.95 -4.97
CA LEU A 1 -9.50 4.22 -5.67
C LEU A 1 -9.05 4.00 -7.12
N CYS A 2 -7.99 3.23 -7.37
CA CYS A 2 -7.48 2.97 -8.73
C CYS A 2 -8.57 2.54 -9.74
N ALA A 3 -9.41 1.55 -9.37
CA ALA A 3 -10.53 1.11 -10.21
C ALA A 3 -11.55 2.23 -10.52
N VAL A 4 -11.84 3.11 -9.55
CA VAL A 4 -12.76 4.25 -9.73
C VAL A 4 -12.21 5.28 -10.69
N MET A 5 -10.88 5.41 -10.74
CA MET A 5 -10.19 6.31 -11.67
C MET A 5 -9.99 5.68 -13.07
N GLY A 6 -10.56 4.50 -13.33
CA GLY A 6 -10.53 3.84 -14.65
C GLY A 6 -9.36 2.87 -14.87
N GLY A 7 -8.64 2.47 -13.83
CA GLY A 7 -7.55 1.50 -13.94
C GLY A 7 -8.03 0.08 -14.31
N THR A 8 -7.20 -0.66 -15.06
CA THR A 8 -7.44 -2.09 -15.37
C THR A 8 -7.25 -2.98 -14.14
N PRO A 9 -7.69 -4.25 -14.15
CA PRO A 9 -7.40 -5.19 -13.06
C PRO A 9 -5.91 -5.27 -12.70
N GLU A 10 -5.02 -5.28 -13.69
CA GLU A 10 -3.56 -5.33 -13.49
C GLU A 10 -3.04 -4.07 -12.79
N GLN A 11 -3.56 -2.89 -13.16
CA GLN A 11 -3.24 -1.63 -12.48
C GLN A 11 -3.84 -1.57 -11.07
N VAL A 12 -4.99 -2.19 -10.83
CA VAL A 12 -5.58 -2.29 -9.48
C VAL A 12 -4.71 -3.15 -8.57
N GLU A 13 -4.23 -4.29 -9.08
CA GLU A 13 -3.25 -5.12 -8.38
C GLU A 13 -1.95 -4.34 -8.15
N ASN A 14 -1.48 -3.55 -9.12
CA ASN A 14 -0.28 -2.73 -8.98
C ASN A 14 -0.42 -1.65 -7.92
N ALA A 15 -1.57 -0.97 -7.87
CA ALA A 15 -1.83 -0.01 -6.81
C ALA A 15 -1.87 -0.68 -5.42
N ALA A 16 -2.41 -1.90 -5.33
CA ALA A 16 -2.47 -2.65 -4.08
C ALA A 16 -1.07 -3.11 -3.63
N GLU A 17 -0.27 -3.61 -4.56
CA GLU A 17 1.11 -4.06 -4.36
C GLU A 17 1.98 -2.92 -3.86
N ILE A 18 2.06 -1.79 -4.58
CA ILE A 18 2.84 -0.60 -4.18
C ILE A 18 2.42 -0.12 -2.79
N ALA A 19 1.12 -0.10 -2.48
CA ALA A 19 0.65 0.34 -1.17
C ALA A 19 1.07 -0.61 -0.04
N LEU A 20 1.04 -1.92 -0.30
CA LEU A 20 1.44 -2.96 0.64
C LEU A 20 2.96 -2.96 0.87
N GLU A 21 3.74 -2.88 -0.20
CA GLU A 21 5.21 -2.84 -0.18
C GLU A 21 5.72 -1.75 0.79
N HIS A 22 5.12 -0.56 0.73
CA HIS A 22 5.45 0.57 1.60
C HIS A 22 5.02 0.41 3.07
N HIS A 23 4.51 -0.75 3.48
CA HIS A 23 4.16 -1.10 4.87
C HIS A 23 4.79 -2.42 5.35
N LEU A 24 5.57 -3.13 4.51
CA LEU A 24 6.20 -4.39 4.89
C LEU A 24 7.12 -4.21 6.12
N GLY A 25 7.02 -5.15 7.07
CA GLY A 25 7.78 -5.13 8.31
C GLY A 25 7.31 -4.11 9.36
N MET A 26 6.23 -3.37 9.12
CA MET A 26 5.70 -2.42 10.11
C MET A 26 5.12 -3.15 11.33
N THR A 27 5.80 -3.03 12.47
CA THR A 27 5.38 -3.66 13.73
C THR A 27 4.36 -2.82 14.51
N CYS A 28 3.66 -3.46 15.46
CA CYS A 28 2.75 -2.83 16.39
C CYS A 28 3.40 -2.72 17.78
N ASP A 29 4.06 -1.60 18.04
CA ASP A 29 4.64 -1.25 19.35
C ASP A 29 4.34 0.23 19.67
N PRO A 30 3.07 0.56 20.03
CA PRO A 30 2.66 1.93 20.24
C PRO A 30 3.05 2.47 21.62
N VAL A 31 3.24 3.78 21.72
CA VAL A 31 3.63 4.46 22.96
C VAL A 31 2.58 4.22 24.05
N GLY A 32 3.02 3.64 25.17
CA GLY A 32 2.16 3.35 26.31
C GLY A 32 1.04 2.34 26.04
N GLY A 33 1.12 1.57 24.94
CA GLY A 33 0.05 0.66 24.54
C GLY A 33 -1.20 1.36 23.99
N LEU A 34 -1.13 2.67 23.72
CA LEU A 34 -2.28 3.49 23.32
C LEU A 34 -2.38 3.61 21.80
N VAL A 35 -3.61 3.71 21.26
CA VAL A 35 -3.86 3.92 19.83
C VAL A 35 -3.74 5.42 19.47
N GLN A 36 -2.56 5.99 19.72
CA GLN A 36 -2.27 7.40 19.47
C GLN A 36 -0.98 7.53 18.64
N VAL A 37 0.17 7.32 19.27
CA VAL A 37 1.49 7.39 18.63
C VAL A 37 2.06 5.99 18.48
N PRO A 38 2.45 5.53 17.28
CA PRO A 38 2.45 6.25 15.99
C PRO A 38 1.18 6.05 15.14
N CYS A 39 0.09 5.57 15.74
CA CYS A 39 -1.11 5.12 15.02
C CYS A 39 -1.77 6.22 14.18
N ILE A 40 -1.83 7.46 14.69
CA ILE A 40 -2.52 8.58 14.03
C ILE A 40 -1.72 9.02 12.79
N GLU A 41 -0.41 9.26 12.92
CA GLU A 41 0.41 9.64 11.77
C GLU A 41 0.53 8.50 10.74
N ARG A 42 0.50 7.23 11.18
CA ARG A 42 0.45 6.09 10.27
C ARG A 42 -0.81 6.08 9.40
N ASN A 43 -1.97 6.47 9.93
CA ASN A 43 -3.20 6.59 9.13
C ASN A 43 -3.09 7.71 8.09
N ALA A 44 -2.59 8.88 8.49
CA ALA A 44 -2.39 10.00 7.56
C ALA A 44 -1.43 9.64 6.42
N LEU A 45 -0.28 9.04 6.76
CA LEU A 45 0.71 8.57 5.78
C LEU A 45 0.17 7.42 4.93
N GLY A 46 -0.62 6.51 5.50
CA GLY A 46 -1.28 5.42 4.79
C GLY A 46 -2.24 5.94 3.72
N ALA A 47 -3.04 6.96 4.03
CA ALA A 47 -3.93 7.59 3.07
C ALA A 47 -3.15 8.25 1.91
N VAL A 48 -2.07 8.97 2.22
CA VAL A 48 -1.18 9.57 1.20
C VAL A 48 -0.58 8.49 0.30
N LYS A 49 -0.06 7.40 0.88
CA LYS A 49 0.50 6.28 0.13
C LYS A 49 -0.54 5.62 -0.78
N ALA A 50 -1.76 5.40 -0.31
CA ALA A 50 -2.82 4.78 -1.11
C ALA A 50 -3.22 5.63 -2.33
N VAL A 51 -3.32 6.96 -2.17
CA VAL A 51 -3.60 7.88 -3.29
C VAL A 51 -2.43 7.92 -4.27
N THR A 52 -1.20 7.98 -3.76
CA THR A 52 0.01 7.96 -4.59
C THR A 52 0.14 6.64 -5.36
N ALA A 53 -0.09 5.50 -4.72
CA ALA A 53 -0.03 4.18 -5.35
C ALA A 53 -1.06 4.04 -6.49
N ALA A 54 -2.31 4.46 -6.26
CA ALA A 54 -3.32 4.49 -7.31
C ALA A 54 -2.92 5.42 -8.48
N SER A 55 -2.33 6.58 -8.17
CA SER A 55 -1.87 7.53 -9.18
C SER A 55 -0.68 7.02 -9.99
N LEU A 56 0.25 6.30 -9.35
CA LEU A 56 1.39 5.67 -10.02
C LEU A 56 0.93 4.55 -10.94
N ALA A 57 0.07 3.65 -10.44
CA ALA A 57 -0.42 2.52 -11.21
C ALA A 57 -1.18 2.95 -12.48
N ILE A 58 -2.00 4.00 -12.41
CA ILE A 58 -2.77 4.53 -13.55
C ILE A 58 -1.88 5.20 -14.59
N LYS A 59 -0.80 5.85 -14.14
CA LYS A 59 0.18 6.48 -15.04
C LYS A 59 1.15 5.47 -15.65
N GLY A 60 1.28 4.30 -15.02
CA GLY A 60 2.04 3.17 -15.54
C GLY A 60 1.21 2.27 -16.45
N ASP A 61 1.84 1.19 -16.91
CA ASP A 61 1.25 0.15 -17.76
C ASP A 61 0.67 -1.04 -16.97
N GLY A 62 0.76 -1.00 -15.63
CA GLY A 62 0.32 -2.09 -14.76
C GLY A 62 1.31 -3.26 -14.71
N ILE A 63 2.52 -3.14 -15.26
CA ILE A 63 3.57 -4.15 -15.13
C ILE A 63 4.34 -3.93 -13.83
N HIS A 64 4.45 -4.99 -13.04
CA HIS A 64 5.13 -4.98 -11.74
C HIS A 64 6.52 -5.59 -11.86
N PHE A 65 7.52 -5.00 -11.19
CA PHE A 65 8.79 -5.70 -10.96
C PHE A 65 8.64 -6.79 -9.89
N VAL A 66 7.80 -6.54 -8.88
CA VAL A 66 7.46 -7.48 -7.82
C VAL A 66 5.95 -7.77 -7.89
N PRO A 67 5.52 -9.01 -8.15
CA PRO A 67 4.09 -9.33 -8.18
C PRO A 67 3.42 -9.17 -6.80
N LEU A 68 2.13 -8.84 -6.79
CA LEU A 68 1.34 -8.70 -5.56
C LEU A 68 1.44 -9.93 -4.64
N ASP A 69 1.39 -11.14 -5.19
CA ASP A 69 1.52 -12.38 -4.41
C ASP A 69 2.87 -12.49 -3.70
N ALA A 70 3.95 -12.00 -4.33
CA ALA A 70 5.27 -11.97 -3.70
C ALA A 70 5.31 -10.97 -2.54
N ALA A 71 4.66 -9.80 -2.68
CA ALA A 71 4.52 -8.84 -1.59
C ALA A 71 3.67 -9.41 -0.43
N ILE A 72 2.60 -10.15 -0.74
CA ILE A 72 1.76 -10.84 0.26
C ILE A 72 2.57 -11.90 1.01
N GLU A 73 3.33 -12.74 0.28
CA GLU A 73 4.17 -13.75 0.91
C GLU A 73 5.27 -13.12 1.77
N THR A 74 5.84 -11.99 1.32
CA THR A 74 6.81 -11.22 2.11
C THR A 74 6.18 -10.62 3.37
N MET A 75 4.90 -10.23 3.34
CA MET A 75 4.21 -9.74 4.54
C MET A 75 3.96 -10.86 5.57
N ARG A 76 3.83 -12.11 5.10
CA ARG A 76 3.54 -13.27 5.95
C ARG A 76 4.77 -13.72 6.76
N GLN A 77 5.97 -13.58 6.19
CA GLN A 77 7.24 -14.05 6.77
C GLN A 77 7.87 -13.01 7.71
#